data_AF-M5C6Q8-F1
#
_entry.id   AF-M5C6Q8-F1
#
_cell.length_a   1.000
_cell.length_b   1.000
_cell.length_c   1.000
_cell.angle_alpha   90.00
_cell.angle_beta   90.00
_cell.angle_gamma   90.00
#
_symmetry.space_group_name_H-M   'P 1'
#
loop_
_entity.id
_entity.type
_entity.pdbx_description
1 polymer ?
#
loop_
_entity_poly.entity_id
_entity_poly.type
_entity_poly.pdbx_seq_one_letter_code
_entity_poly.pdbx_strand_id
1 'polypeptide(L)'
;MSPATSRFGPVSPSSGQDVDTPSEPHFLENWGVAEFTMKKRQGLNFHHGITESEPILRRLTVNGVEDRDYLSREASLSIKSNGVYTVKGSEDRGRFEWKLEYLVEDRRGPSGAVIPGEKTLTPLLFTCAPELLIPEQGKKVKLLHVMKKSMTPKIQSSKTEPPTAPGTPRSLALKEKSTPSHTGTSSAGKALGTIAKIVRPSSSKSRLRPTSPKDNYPHVNSSFQTPVRTSRHALEFTEHPDTFGPRKAVSYSNARPDLREILDTQFDN
;
A
#
# COMPACT_ATOMS: atom_id res chain seq x y z
N MET A 1 4.45 49.61 -64.82
CA MET A 1 3.77 48.54 -64.05
C MET A 1 4.81 47.91 -63.16
N SER A 2 4.72 48.13 -61.85
CA SER A 2 5.72 47.71 -60.86
C SER A 2 5.22 46.47 -60.10
N PRO A 3 6.05 45.45 -59.82
CA PRO A 3 5.69 44.39 -58.89
C PRO A 3 6.14 44.75 -57.46
N ALA A 4 5.19 44.60 -56.53
CA ALA A 4 5.37 44.81 -55.10
C ALA A 4 6.03 43.59 -54.43
N THR A 5 7.01 43.86 -53.56
CA THR A 5 7.73 42.89 -52.73
C THR A 5 6.96 42.61 -51.44
N SER A 6 6.68 41.34 -51.16
CA SER A 6 6.09 40.87 -49.90
C SER A 6 7.17 40.61 -48.85
N ARG A 7 7.10 41.31 -47.71
CA ARG A 7 7.96 41.15 -46.53
C ARG A 7 7.39 40.04 -45.63
N PHE A 8 8.12 38.95 -45.46
CA PHE A 8 7.94 38.04 -44.32
C PHE A 8 8.80 38.52 -43.15
N GLY A 9 8.17 38.82 -42.01
CA GLY A 9 8.86 39.09 -40.75
C GLY A 9 8.93 37.83 -39.87
N PRO A 10 9.96 37.69 -39.01
CA PRO A 10 10.10 36.54 -38.12
C PRO A 10 9.13 36.62 -36.94
N VAL A 11 8.46 35.50 -36.64
CA VAL A 11 7.58 35.31 -35.50
C VAL A 11 8.42 34.91 -34.28
N SER A 12 8.42 35.74 -33.23
CA SER A 12 9.08 35.45 -31.96
C SER A 12 8.33 34.37 -31.17
N PRO A 13 9.00 33.35 -30.60
CA PRO A 13 8.37 32.39 -29.71
C PRO A 13 8.15 33.00 -28.31
N SER A 14 6.89 33.20 -27.95
CA SER A 14 6.46 33.58 -26.59
C SER A 14 6.80 32.47 -25.60
N SER A 15 7.68 32.78 -24.65
CA SER A 15 8.06 31.89 -23.55
C SER A 15 7.03 32.00 -22.43
N GLY A 16 5.89 31.35 -22.59
CA GLY A 16 4.95 31.13 -21.49
C GLY A 16 5.52 30.07 -20.56
N GLN A 17 6.06 30.50 -19.41
CA GLN A 17 6.29 29.60 -18.28
C GLN A 17 4.93 29.13 -17.77
N ASP A 18 4.55 27.93 -18.18
CA ASP A 18 3.47 27.19 -17.55
C ASP A 18 3.94 26.80 -16.15
N VAL A 19 3.49 27.57 -15.16
CA VAL A 19 3.71 27.24 -13.75
C VAL A 19 2.80 26.05 -13.47
N ASP A 20 3.38 24.86 -13.59
CA ASP A 20 2.78 23.57 -13.27
C ASP A 20 2.38 23.59 -11.79
N THR A 21 1.18 24.12 -11.53
CA THR A 21 0.58 24.20 -10.20
C THR A 21 0.38 22.75 -9.78
N PRO A 22 0.85 22.32 -8.59
CA PRO A 22 0.66 20.95 -8.14
C PRO A 22 -0.83 20.65 -8.18
N SER A 23 -1.25 19.88 -9.19
CA SER A 23 -2.64 19.50 -9.36
C SER A 23 -3.01 18.70 -8.13
N GLU A 24 -3.85 19.30 -7.29
CA GLU A 24 -4.50 18.58 -6.21
C GLU A 24 -5.14 17.34 -6.87
N PRO A 25 -4.92 16.13 -6.34
CA PRO A 25 -5.49 14.95 -6.97
C PRO A 25 -7.00 15.16 -7.11
N HIS A 26 -7.49 15.19 -8.35
CA HIS A 26 -8.92 15.28 -8.73
C HIS A 26 -9.82 14.24 -8.02
N PHE A 27 -9.20 13.28 -7.31
CA PHE A 27 -9.75 12.35 -6.32
C PHE A 27 -10.88 12.91 -5.42
N LEU A 28 -10.77 14.17 -4.98
CA LEU A 28 -11.62 14.72 -3.90
C LEU A 28 -12.90 15.39 -4.36
N GLU A 29 -13.00 15.79 -5.63
CA GLU A 29 -13.91 16.89 -5.97
C GLU A 29 -15.37 16.46 -6.16
N ASN A 30 -15.62 15.18 -6.42
CA ASN A 30 -16.95 14.72 -6.86
C ASN A 30 -17.67 13.72 -5.93
N TRP A 31 -16.96 12.97 -5.08
CA TRP A 31 -17.55 11.82 -4.37
C TRP A 31 -17.33 11.81 -2.85
N GLY A 32 -16.62 12.80 -2.32
CA GLY A 32 -16.18 12.78 -0.93
C GLY A 32 -15.17 11.68 -0.66
N VAL A 33 -14.59 11.67 0.54
CA VAL A 33 -13.54 10.71 0.91
C VAL A 33 -13.81 10.13 2.27
N ALA A 34 -13.72 8.81 2.35
CA ALA A 34 -13.72 8.09 3.60
C ALA A 34 -12.28 7.95 4.09
N GLU A 35 -12.01 8.46 5.28
CA GLU A 35 -10.70 8.39 5.93
C GLU A 35 -10.73 7.43 7.11
N PHE A 36 -9.74 6.55 7.16
CA PHE A 36 -9.60 5.53 8.20
C PHE A 36 -8.22 5.63 8.82
N THR A 37 -8.20 5.89 10.13
CA THR A 37 -6.99 5.88 10.94
C THR A 37 -7.06 4.73 11.94
N MET A 38 -5.91 4.20 12.32
CA MET A 38 -5.88 3.17 13.36
C MET A 38 -6.12 3.79 14.73
N LYS A 39 -7.08 3.24 15.49
CA LYS A 39 -7.33 3.64 16.89
C LYS A 39 -6.10 3.50 17.79
N LYS A 40 -5.24 2.52 17.49
CA LYS A 40 -3.97 2.28 18.17
C LYS A 40 -2.89 2.08 17.13
N ARG A 41 -1.76 2.78 17.26
CA ARG A 41 -0.59 2.54 16.41
C ARG A 41 -0.07 1.13 16.67
N GLN A 42 -0.24 0.27 15.68
CA GLN A 42 0.27 -1.09 15.69
C GLN A 42 1.30 -1.24 14.58
N GLY A 43 2.55 -1.50 14.98
CA GLY A 43 3.63 -1.81 14.06
C GLY A 43 3.63 -3.29 13.70
N LEU A 44 3.91 -3.58 12.43
CA LEU A 44 4.14 -4.91 11.89
C LEU A 44 5.64 -5.05 11.64
N ASN A 45 6.26 -6.07 12.22
CA ASN A 45 7.70 -6.27 12.10
C ASN A 45 8.02 -7.16 10.90
N PHE A 46 8.99 -6.75 10.09
CA PHE A 46 9.45 -7.46 8.91
C PHE A 46 10.96 -7.57 8.88
N HIS A 47 11.47 -8.69 8.38
CA HIS A 47 12.88 -8.82 8.04
C HIS A 47 13.10 -8.26 6.63
N HIS A 48 14.08 -7.37 6.49
CA HIS A 48 14.52 -6.80 5.23
C HIS A 48 15.87 -7.41 4.85
N GLY A 49 15.83 -8.46 4.03
CA GLY A 49 17.00 -9.13 3.46
C GLY A 49 16.93 -9.17 1.93
N ILE A 50 18.06 -9.48 1.27
CA ILE A 50 18.17 -9.53 -0.20
C ILE A 50 17.25 -10.61 -0.81
N THR A 51 16.99 -11.68 -0.06
CA THR A 51 16.17 -12.82 -0.48
C THR A 51 14.72 -12.75 -0.01
N GLU A 52 14.37 -11.74 0.79
CA GLU A 52 13.03 -11.62 1.37
C GLU A 52 12.11 -10.82 0.45
N SER A 53 10.88 -11.30 0.28
CA SER A 53 9.86 -10.56 -0.45
C SER A 53 9.37 -9.36 0.36
N GLU A 54 9.10 -8.24 -0.31
CA GLU A 54 8.46 -7.10 0.33
C GLU A 54 7.07 -7.47 0.87
N PRO A 55 6.63 -6.86 2.00
CA PRO A 55 5.27 -7.03 2.51
C PRO A 55 4.23 -6.68 1.45
N ILE A 56 3.10 -7.40 1.45
CA ILE A 56 2.04 -7.18 0.47
C ILE A 56 0.72 -6.77 1.14
N LEU A 57 0.12 -5.69 0.64
CA LEU A 57 -1.30 -5.42 0.87
C LEU A 57 -2.09 -6.29 -0.08
N ARG A 58 -2.64 -7.39 0.44
CA ARG A 58 -3.32 -8.39 -0.37
C ARG A 58 -4.82 -8.19 -0.43
N ARG A 59 -5.48 -7.75 0.64
CA ARG A 59 -6.95 -7.71 0.72
C ARG A 59 -7.41 -6.46 1.45
N LEU A 60 -8.61 -6.00 1.09
CA LEU A 60 -9.39 -5.08 1.90
C LEU A 60 -10.68 -5.78 2.29
N THR A 61 -11.00 -5.77 3.58
CA THR A 61 -12.19 -6.39 4.17
C THR A 61 -12.87 -5.37 5.07
N VAL A 62 -14.20 -5.37 5.12
CA VAL A 62 -14.98 -4.45 5.96
C VAL A 62 -15.52 -5.21 7.16
N ASN A 63 -15.38 -4.64 8.36
CA ASN A 63 -15.91 -5.21 9.62
C ASN A 63 -15.45 -6.65 9.91
N GLY A 64 -14.25 -7.03 9.47
CA GLY A 64 -13.73 -8.39 9.64
C GLY A 64 -14.44 -9.46 8.81
N VAL A 65 -15.33 -9.06 7.90
CA VAL A 65 -16.01 -9.99 7.00
C VAL A 65 -15.05 -10.36 5.86
N GLU A 66 -14.58 -11.60 5.88
CA GLU A 66 -13.56 -12.10 4.94
C GLU A 66 -14.13 -12.80 3.70
N ASP A 67 -15.45 -12.79 3.48
CA ASP A 67 -16.05 -13.42 2.30
C ASP A 67 -15.90 -12.57 1.03
N ARG A 68 -15.60 -11.28 1.20
CA ARG A 68 -15.37 -10.30 0.14
C ARG A 68 -13.97 -9.71 0.19
N ASP A 69 -13.49 -9.33 -0.98
CA ASP A 69 -12.26 -8.57 -1.17
C ASP A 69 -12.56 -7.37 -2.06
N TYR A 70 -12.26 -6.19 -1.55
CA TYR A 70 -12.52 -4.93 -2.24
C TYR A 70 -11.35 -4.48 -3.12
N LEU A 71 -10.21 -5.16 -3.07
CA LEU A 71 -9.07 -4.86 -3.93
C LEU A 71 -8.98 -5.85 -5.09
N SER A 72 -8.82 -5.36 -6.32
CA SER A 72 -8.53 -6.20 -7.48
C SER A 72 -7.06 -6.62 -7.58
N ARG A 73 -6.17 -5.80 -7.02
CA ARG A 73 -4.72 -5.91 -7.16
C ARG A 73 -4.06 -6.04 -5.80
N GLU A 74 -2.91 -6.71 -5.77
CA GLU A 74 -2.00 -6.65 -4.62
C GLU A 74 -1.12 -5.41 -4.75
N ALA A 75 -0.66 -4.89 -3.61
CA ALA A 75 0.37 -3.88 -3.59
C ALA A 75 1.60 -4.31 -2.79
N SER A 76 2.78 -4.08 -3.35
CA SER A 76 4.07 -4.22 -2.69
C SER A 76 4.33 -2.99 -1.82
N LEU A 77 4.63 -3.23 -0.54
CA LEU A 77 4.91 -2.19 0.44
C LEU A 77 6.43 -2.17 0.69
N SER A 78 7.12 -1.23 0.07
CA SER A 78 8.57 -1.14 0.23
C SER A 78 8.93 -0.74 1.66
N ILE A 79 9.93 -1.43 2.20
CA ILE A 79 10.48 -1.23 3.55
C ILE A 79 12.00 -0.98 3.51
N LYS A 80 12.54 -0.62 2.34
CA LYS A 80 13.99 -0.50 2.09
C LYS A 80 14.67 0.56 2.95
N SER A 81 13.97 1.63 3.30
CA SER A 81 14.53 2.73 4.09
C SER A 81 13.48 3.29 5.05
N ASN A 82 13.93 3.98 6.10
CA ASN A 82 13.01 4.64 7.01
C ASN A 82 12.33 5.84 6.34
N GLY A 83 11.08 6.10 6.70
CA GLY A 83 10.30 7.23 6.21
C GLY A 83 8.84 6.87 5.97
N VAL A 84 8.08 7.85 5.49
CA VAL A 84 6.67 7.66 5.11
C VAL A 84 6.61 7.19 3.66
N TYR A 85 5.71 6.26 3.42
CA TYR A 85 5.45 5.68 2.11
C TYR A 85 3.97 5.75 1.82
N THR A 86 3.65 5.84 0.54
CA THR A 86 2.30 5.87 0.03
C THR A 86 2.16 4.83 -1.06
N VAL A 87 1.06 4.10 -1.05
CA VAL A 87 0.61 3.29 -2.17
C VAL A 87 -0.79 3.75 -2.57
N LYS A 88 -1.00 3.94 -3.88
CA LYS A 88 -2.28 4.36 -4.45
C LYS A 88 -2.77 3.30 -5.43
N GLY A 89 -4.06 3.04 -5.42
CA GLY A 89 -4.69 2.17 -6.38
C GLY A 89 -6.06 2.69 -6.79
N SER A 90 -6.61 2.03 -7.79
CA SER A 90 -7.96 2.30 -8.25
C SER A 90 -8.65 1.01 -8.63
N GLU A 91 -9.94 0.97 -8.36
CA GLU A 91 -10.85 -0.14 -8.59
C GLU A 91 -11.87 0.24 -9.65
N ASP A 92 -12.52 -0.79 -10.18
CA ASP A 92 -13.66 -0.62 -11.08
C ASP A 92 -13.37 0.31 -12.27
N ARG A 93 -12.28 0.00 -12.98
CA ARG A 93 -11.77 0.74 -14.15
C ARG A 93 -11.42 2.20 -13.85
N GLY A 94 -10.99 2.48 -12.62
CA GLY A 94 -10.58 3.82 -12.20
C GLY A 94 -11.67 4.62 -11.49
N ARG A 95 -12.87 4.04 -11.31
CA ARG A 95 -13.98 4.74 -10.65
C ARG A 95 -13.76 4.96 -9.16
N PHE A 96 -13.13 4.00 -8.48
CA PHE A 96 -12.94 4.08 -7.02
C PHE A 96 -11.46 4.08 -6.68
N GLU A 97 -10.94 5.24 -6.33
CA GLU A 97 -9.55 5.37 -5.89
C GLU A 97 -9.40 5.07 -4.41
N TRP A 98 -8.20 4.61 -4.05
CA TRP A 98 -7.79 4.38 -2.68
C TRP A 98 -6.30 4.66 -2.50
N LYS A 99 -5.93 5.00 -1.27
CA LYS A 99 -4.55 5.31 -0.86
C LYS A 99 -4.31 4.76 0.53
N LEU A 100 -3.16 4.12 0.72
CA LEU A 100 -2.63 3.75 2.03
C LEU A 100 -1.32 4.49 2.25
N GLU A 101 -1.21 5.18 3.39
CA GLU A 101 0.01 5.77 3.91
C GLU A 101 0.50 4.95 5.09
N TYR A 102 1.82 4.71 5.13
CA TYR A 102 2.45 3.95 6.20
C TYR A 102 3.85 4.47 6.51
N LEU A 103 4.27 4.31 7.76
CA LEU A 103 5.59 4.67 8.26
C LEU A 103 6.48 3.43 8.32
N VAL A 104 7.71 3.55 7.88
CA VAL A 104 8.76 2.55 8.02
C VAL A 104 9.83 3.07 8.97
N GLU A 105 10.14 2.29 10.00
CA GLU A 105 11.17 2.59 11.00
C GLU A 105 12.07 1.38 11.26
N ASP A 106 13.25 1.63 11.80
CA ASP A 106 14.09 0.57 12.34
C ASP A 106 13.40 -0.10 13.52
N ARG A 107 13.33 -1.43 13.51
CA ARG A 107 12.82 -2.15 14.67
C ARG A 107 13.81 -2.01 15.83
N ARG A 108 13.29 -1.70 17.02
CA ARG A 108 14.06 -1.63 18.25
C ARG A 108 13.72 -2.80 19.17
N GLY A 109 14.73 -3.42 19.75
CA GLY A 109 14.57 -4.46 20.76
C GLY A 109 14.18 -3.89 22.14
N PRO A 110 14.01 -4.75 23.15
CA PRO A 110 13.65 -4.31 24.51
C PRO A 110 14.64 -3.33 25.15
N SER A 111 15.91 -3.38 24.75
CA SER A 111 16.96 -2.45 25.20
C SER A 111 16.94 -1.10 24.49
N GLY A 112 16.06 -0.90 23.51
CA GLY A 112 16.04 0.28 22.64
C GLY A 112 17.06 0.25 21.49
N ALA A 113 17.94 -0.77 21.46
CA ALA A 113 18.90 -0.97 20.38
C ALA A 113 18.18 -1.37 19.09
N VAL A 114 18.67 -0.84 17.96
CA VAL A 114 18.18 -1.20 16.61
C VAL A 114 18.57 -2.64 16.31
N ILE A 115 17.62 -3.42 15.80
CA ILE A 115 17.84 -4.80 15.32
C ILE A 115 18.20 -4.73 13.83
N PRO A 116 19.44 -5.05 13.44
CA PRO A 116 19.86 -4.95 12.04
C PRO A 116 19.02 -5.83 11.12
N GLY A 117 18.67 -5.29 9.95
CA GLY A 117 17.86 -6.01 8.97
C GLY A 117 16.39 -6.17 9.37
N GLU A 118 15.92 -5.57 10.46
CA GLU A 118 14.50 -5.59 10.83
C GLU A 118 13.88 -4.20 10.78
N LYS A 119 12.66 -4.14 10.24
CA LYS A 119 11.89 -2.91 10.04
C LYS A 119 10.51 -3.06 10.65
N THR A 120 9.97 -1.95 11.14
CA THR A 120 8.60 -1.83 11.63
C THR A 120 7.81 -1.02 10.62
N LEU A 121 6.74 -1.60 10.08
CA LEU A 121 5.77 -0.92 9.23
C LEU A 121 4.55 -0.56 10.09
N THR A 122 4.23 0.71 10.19
CA THR A 122 3.07 1.21 10.92
C THR A 122 2.10 1.88 9.95
N PRO A 123 0.92 1.30 9.66
CA PRO A 123 -0.10 2.00 8.90
C PRO A 123 -0.45 3.36 9.55
N LEU A 124 -0.67 4.38 8.74
CA LEU A 124 -0.98 5.73 9.22
C LEU A 124 -2.42 6.10 8.87
N LEU A 125 -2.72 6.08 7.58
CA LEU A 125 -3.98 6.56 7.03
C LEU A 125 -4.36 5.71 5.82
N PHE A 126 -5.60 5.25 5.78
CA PHE A 126 -6.20 4.69 4.59
C PHE A 126 -7.34 5.61 4.14
N THR A 127 -7.30 6.06 2.88
CA THR A 127 -8.35 6.90 2.29
C THR A 127 -8.92 6.21 1.06
N CYS A 128 -10.23 6.26 0.86
CA CYS A 128 -10.85 5.75 -0.36
C CYS A 128 -12.15 6.48 -0.70
N ALA A 129 -12.63 6.28 -1.93
CA ALA A 129 -14.01 6.60 -2.29
C ALA A 129 -14.99 5.82 -1.39
N PRO A 130 -15.98 6.45 -0.75
CA PRO A 130 -16.96 5.75 0.11
C PRO A 130 -17.68 4.59 -0.61
N GLU A 131 -17.96 4.76 -1.90
CA GLU A 131 -18.64 3.78 -2.75
C GLU A 131 -17.85 2.47 -2.88
N LEU A 132 -16.52 2.52 -2.73
CA LEU A 132 -15.69 1.31 -2.72
C LEU A 132 -16.14 0.33 -1.64
N LEU A 133 -16.69 0.82 -0.53
CA LEU A 133 -17.02 0.01 0.64
C LEU A 133 -18.45 -0.54 0.61
N ILE A 134 -19.24 -0.17 -0.41
CA ILE A 134 -20.57 -0.72 -0.63
C ILE A 134 -20.44 -2.24 -0.87
N PRO A 135 -21.17 -3.11 -0.13
CA PRO A 135 -21.01 -4.57 -0.21
C PRO A 135 -20.99 -5.12 -1.64
N GLU A 136 -21.83 -4.60 -2.53
CA GLU A 136 -21.95 -4.96 -3.94
C GLU A 136 -20.65 -4.80 -4.73
N GLN A 137 -19.76 -3.88 -4.32
CA GLN A 137 -18.44 -3.68 -4.96
C GLN A 137 -17.42 -4.75 -4.53
N GLY A 138 -17.62 -5.35 -3.36
CA GLY A 138 -16.75 -6.39 -2.84
C GLY A 138 -16.85 -7.68 -3.67
N LYS A 139 -15.71 -8.21 -4.11
CA LYS A 139 -15.64 -9.43 -4.90
C LYS A 139 -15.66 -10.63 -3.97
N LYS A 140 -16.60 -11.57 -4.20
CA LYS A 140 -16.62 -12.82 -3.44
C LYS A 140 -15.30 -13.58 -3.62
N VAL A 141 -14.67 -13.94 -2.52
CA VAL A 141 -13.39 -14.65 -2.54
C VAL A 141 -13.62 -16.09 -2.99
N LYS A 142 -13.25 -16.37 -4.24
CA LYS A 142 -13.25 -17.70 -4.86
C LYS A 142 -11.82 -18.07 -5.25
N LEU A 143 -11.53 -19.36 -5.43
CA LEU A 143 -10.21 -19.83 -5.88
C LEU A 143 -9.74 -19.11 -7.15
N LEU A 144 -10.61 -19.00 -8.16
CA LEU A 144 -10.32 -18.30 -9.41
C LEU A 144 -9.99 -16.81 -9.20
N HIS A 145 -10.64 -16.16 -8.22
CA HIS A 145 -10.35 -14.77 -7.89
C HIS A 145 -8.94 -14.62 -7.33
N VAL A 146 -8.54 -15.50 -6.42
CA VAL A 146 -7.19 -15.54 -5.84
C VAL A 146 -6.14 -15.79 -6.93
N MET A 147 -6.37 -16.76 -7.82
CA MET A 147 -5.46 -17.07 -8.92
C MET A 147 -5.31 -15.87 -9.86
N LYS A 148 -6.42 -15.27 -10.32
CA LYS A 148 -6.40 -14.10 -11.21
C LYS A 148 -5.67 -12.92 -10.58
N LYS A 149 -5.86 -12.70 -9.28
CA LYS A 149 -5.21 -11.62 -8.54
C LYS A 149 -3.69 -11.79 -8.50
N SER A 150 -3.20 -13.01 -8.31
CA SER A 150 -1.76 -13.31 -8.29
C SER A 150 -1.05 -13.08 -9.64
N MET A 151 -1.79 -13.16 -10.74
CA MET A 151 -1.27 -12.92 -12.10
C MET A 151 -1.31 -11.43 -12.49
N THR A 152 -1.97 -10.59 -11.70
CA THR A 152 -2.11 -9.17 -12.01
C THR A 152 -0.86 -8.40 -11.53
N PRO A 153 -0.33 -7.46 -12.32
CA PRO A 153 0.82 -6.65 -11.91
C PRO A 153 0.59 -5.97 -10.55
N LYS A 154 1.58 -6.09 -9.67
CA LYS A 154 1.52 -5.51 -8.33
C LYS A 154 1.74 -4.01 -8.37
N ILE A 155 0.90 -3.29 -7.65
CA ILE A 155 1.09 -1.87 -7.41
C ILE A 155 2.33 -1.69 -6.52
N GLN A 156 3.13 -0.65 -6.75
CA GLN A 156 4.33 -0.37 -5.97
C GLN A 156 4.10 0.87 -5.11
N SER A 157 4.56 0.83 -3.86
CA SER A 157 4.62 2.01 -2.99
C SER A 157 5.70 2.98 -3.44
N SER A 158 5.47 4.28 -3.26
CA SER A 158 6.50 5.33 -3.36
C SER A 158 6.81 5.92 -1.99
N LYS A 159 8.08 6.28 -1.76
CA LYS A 159 8.47 7.03 -0.56
C LYS A 159 7.99 8.47 -0.72
N THR A 160 7.36 9.04 0.29
CA THR A 160 7.00 10.46 0.28
C THR A 160 8.20 11.27 0.77
N GLU A 161 8.58 12.29 0.00
CA GLU A 161 9.55 13.26 0.47
C GLU A 161 8.87 14.22 1.45
N PRO A 162 9.55 14.63 2.53
CA PRO A 162 9.05 15.70 3.38
C PRO A 162 8.84 16.95 2.51
N PRO A 163 7.78 17.75 2.73
CA PRO A 163 7.66 19.05 2.09
C PRO A 163 8.93 19.84 2.37
N THR A 164 9.73 20.11 1.33
CA THR A 164 10.93 20.93 1.47
C THR A 164 10.41 22.31 1.87
N ALA A 165 10.65 22.71 3.12
CA ALA A 165 10.23 24.02 3.60
C ALA A 165 10.75 25.07 2.59
N PRO A 166 9.91 26.00 2.10
CA PRO A 166 10.31 27.00 1.14
C PRO A 166 11.50 27.75 1.73
N GLY A 167 12.67 27.54 1.13
CA GLY A 167 13.93 28.07 1.61
C GLY A 167 13.81 29.58 1.73
N THR A 168 14.16 30.10 2.90
CA THR A 168 14.39 31.52 3.11
C THR A 168 15.29 32.02 1.97
N PRO A 169 14.93 33.08 1.23
CA PRO A 169 15.73 33.54 0.12
C PRO A 169 17.13 33.84 0.62
N ARG A 170 18.12 33.10 0.09
CA ARG A 170 19.53 33.41 0.31
C ARG A 170 19.73 34.83 -0.21
N SER A 171 19.92 35.76 0.71
CA SER A 171 20.41 37.10 0.42
C SER A 171 21.59 36.96 -0.55
N LEU A 172 21.42 37.56 -1.73
CA LEU A 172 22.43 37.69 -2.76
C LEU A 172 23.54 38.59 -2.21
N ALA A 173 24.41 38.04 -1.37
CA ALA A 173 25.69 38.65 -1.07
C ALA A 173 26.52 38.59 -2.35
N LEU A 174 26.57 39.72 -3.06
CA LEU A 174 27.51 39.98 -4.14
C LEU A 174 28.90 39.51 -3.70
N LYS A 175 29.41 38.47 -4.36
CA LYS A 175 30.81 38.09 -4.27
C LYS A 175 31.55 38.90 -5.31
N GLU A 176 32.04 40.07 -4.90
CA GLU A 176 32.99 40.84 -5.68
C GLU A 176 34.22 39.99 -6.02
N LYS A 177 34.55 40.03 -7.31
CA LYS A 177 35.69 39.39 -7.94
C LYS A 177 36.91 40.26 -7.70
N SER A 178 37.78 39.87 -6.78
CA SER A 178 39.17 40.34 -6.74
C SER A 178 40.12 39.14 -6.75
N THR A 179 40.79 38.98 -7.88
CA THR A 179 42.07 38.27 -8.06
C THR A 179 43.14 38.96 -7.19
N PRO A 180 44.12 38.26 -6.61
CA PRO A 180 45.26 37.83 -7.42
C PRO A 180 45.81 36.43 -7.10
N SER A 181 46.56 35.94 -8.08
CA SER A 181 47.47 34.80 -8.07
C SER A 181 48.42 34.78 -6.87
N HIS A 182 48.81 33.57 -6.41
CA HIS A 182 50.19 33.04 -6.52
C HIS A 182 50.37 31.74 -5.71
N THR A 183 50.69 30.67 -6.46
CA THR A 183 51.72 29.63 -6.24
C THR A 183 51.88 28.88 -4.90
N GLY A 184 51.87 27.54 -5.03
CA GLY A 184 52.66 26.59 -4.24
C GLY A 184 51.91 25.92 -3.09
N THR A 185 52.11 24.66 -2.70
CA THR A 185 53.06 23.62 -3.10
C THR A 185 52.55 22.31 -2.51
N SER A 186 52.85 21.20 -3.17
CA SER A 186 52.64 19.80 -2.77
C SER A 186 52.70 19.50 -1.26
N SER A 187 51.89 18.55 -0.81
CA SER A 187 52.40 17.49 0.06
C SER A 187 51.50 16.26 0.02
N ALA A 188 52.12 15.15 -0.38
CA ALA A 188 51.58 13.82 -0.33
C ALA A 188 51.62 13.29 1.11
N GLY A 189 50.52 12.66 1.54
CA GLY A 189 50.45 11.91 2.79
C GLY A 189 49.80 10.55 2.54
N LYS A 190 50.65 9.54 2.30
CA LYS A 190 50.31 8.11 2.26
C LYS A 190 50.02 7.59 3.68
N ALA A 191 49.14 6.59 3.79
CA ALA A 191 49.23 5.39 4.66
C ALA A 191 47.81 4.80 4.77
N LEU A 192 47.41 3.68 4.15
CA LEU A 192 47.89 2.30 4.29
C LEU A 192 48.06 1.83 5.75
N GLY A 193 47.09 1.02 6.17
CA GLY A 193 47.30 -0.04 7.16
C GLY A 193 46.26 -0.08 8.29
N THR A 194 45.86 -1.20 8.86
CA THR A 194 46.04 -2.62 8.59
C THR A 194 45.12 -3.37 9.59
N ILE A 195 44.79 -4.63 9.30
CA ILE A 195 44.48 -5.74 10.24
C ILE A 195 43.04 -5.87 10.77
N ALA A 196 42.36 -6.82 10.14
CA ALA A 196 41.30 -7.64 10.69
C ALA A 196 41.67 -8.28 12.03
N LYS A 197 40.81 -8.14 13.04
CA LYS A 197 40.86 -8.97 14.25
C LYS A 197 39.76 -10.02 14.17
N ILE A 198 40.10 -11.14 13.53
CA ILE A 198 39.38 -12.41 13.66
C ILE A 198 39.59 -12.89 15.09
N VAL A 199 38.53 -12.90 15.90
CA VAL A 199 38.48 -13.59 17.19
C VAL A 199 37.28 -14.53 17.20
N ARG A 200 37.59 -15.81 17.01
CA ARG A 200 36.92 -17.00 17.55
C ARG A 200 38.06 -17.98 17.86
N PRO A 201 37.96 -18.93 18.82
CA PRO A 201 36.75 -19.59 19.33
C PRO A 201 36.79 -19.86 20.86
N SER A 202 35.95 -20.80 21.33
CA SER A 202 35.88 -21.42 22.68
C SER A 202 34.83 -20.76 23.59
N SER A 203 33.88 -21.44 24.25
CA SER A 203 33.69 -22.84 24.65
C SER A 203 32.19 -23.09 24.90
N SER A 204 31.65 -24.24 24.52
CA SER A 204 31.13 -25.34 25.36
C SER A 204 30.01 -25.02 26.37
N LYS A 205 29.04 -25.98 26.43
CA LYS A 205 27.90 -26.15 27.37
C LYS A 205 26.66 -25.33 26.99
N SER A 206 25.43 -25.84 27.02
CA SER A 206 24.88 -27.04 27.61
C SER A 206 23.58 -27.40 26.87
N ARG A 207 23.46 -28.69 26.60
CA ARG A 207 22.31 -29.43 26.09
C ARG A 207 21.25 -29.51 27.20
N LEU A 208 20.02 -29.03 26.96
CA LEU A 208 18.85 -29.58 27.64
C LEU A 208 17.74 -29.84 26.63
N ARG A 209 17.32 -31.10 26.64
CA ARG A 209 16.39 -31.78 25.75
C ARG A 209 15.04 -31.83 26.48
N PRO A 210 13.93 -31.35 25.90
CA PRO A 210 12.61 -31.62 26.47
C PRO A 210 12.26 -33.10 26.24
N THR A 211 12.11 -33.85 27.33
CA THR A 211 11.53 -35.19 27.32
C THR A 211 10.02 -35.09 27.23
N SER A 212 9.43 -35.70 26.20
CA SER A 212 7.99 -35.91 26.10
C SER A 212 7.53 -37.00 27.08
N PRO A 213 6.40 -36.82 27.78
CA PRO A 213 5.78 -37.89 28.54
C PRO A 213 5.09 -38.88 27.58
N LYS A 214 5.33 -40.17 27.83
CA LYS A 214 4.79 -41.30 27.09
C LYS A 214 3.74 -41.96 27.98
N ASP A 215 2.49 -41.55 27.85
CA ASP A 215 1.39 -42.21 28.55
C ASP A 215 0.85 -43.37 27.72
N ASN A 216 1.16 -44.57 28.22
CA ASN A 216 0.57 -45.83 27.83
C ASN A 216 -0.85 -45.92 28.40
N TYR A 217 -1.85 -46.09 27.55
CA TYR A 217 -3.16 -46.63 27.97
C TYR A 217 -3.41 -47.98 27.31
N PRO A 218 -3.91 -48.98 28.07
CA PRO A 218 -4.11 -50.33 27.58
C PRO A 218 -5.32 -50.44 26.64
N HIS A 219 -5.14 -51.29 25.64
CA HIS A 219 -6.19 -51.82 24.75
C HIS A 219 -7.36 -52.40 25.56
N VAL A 220 -8.57 -51.91 25.28
CA VAL A 220 -9.81 -52.62 25.57
C VAL A 220 -10.49 -52.98 24.26
N ASN A 221 -10.58 -54.28 24.03
CA ASN A 221 -11.37 -54.93 22.99
C ASN A 221 -12.87 -54.68 23.26
N SER A 222 -13.61 -54.16 22.29
CA SER A 222 -15.04 -54.45 22.19
C SER A 222 -15.51 -54.58 20.74
N SER A 223 -15.78 -55.83 20.42
CA SER A 223 -16.69 -56.41 19.44
C SER A 223 -17.86 -55.55 18.92
N PHE A 224 -18.07 -55.67 17.61
CA PHE A 224 -19.32 -55.75 16.85
C PHE A 224 -20.48 -54.79 17.18
N GLN A 225 -20.82 -53.92 16.22
CA GLN A 225 -22.18 -53.81 15.68
C GLN A 225 -22.22 -52.91 14.43
N THR A 226 -22.59 -53.52 13.30
CA THR A 226 -23.06 -52.84 12.09
C THR A 226 -24.52 -52.44 12.24
N PRO A 227 -24.93 -51.23 11.78
CA PRO A 227 -26.30 -51.02 11.36
C PRO A 227 -26.37 -50.70 9.85
N VAL A 228 -26.89 -51.68 9.13
CA VAL A 228 -27.93 -51.61 8.10
C VAL A 228 -28.37 -50.19 7.66
N ARG A 229 -28.00 -49.85 6.43
CA ARG A 229 -28.85 -49.39 5.32
C ARG A 229 -30.26 -48.84 5.68
N THR A 230 -30.45 -47.54 5.47
CA THR A 230 -31.68 -47.04 4.82
C THR A 230 -31.37 -45.87 3.91
N SER A 231 -31.59 -46.12 2.62
CA SER A 231 -31.86 -45.16 1.55
C SER A 231 -32.94 -44.17 1.99
N ARG A 232 -32.79 -42.87 1.67
CA ARG A 232 -33.91 -41.96 1.37
C ARG A 232 -33.43 -40.64 0.74
N HIS A 233 -34.03 -40.37 -0.42
CA HIS A 233 -34.23 -39.09 -1.12
C HIS A 233 -33.01 -38.31 -1.64
N ALA A 234 -32.64 -38.64 -2.88
CA ALA A 234 -32.15 -37.66 -3.83
C ALA A 234 -33.30 -36.70 -4.17
N LEU A 235 -33.17 -35.43 -3.78
CA LEU A 235 -33.96 -34.35 -4.37
C LEU A 235 -33.22 -33.89 -5.62
N GLU A 236 -33.83 -34.23 -6.73
CA GLU A 236 -33.51 -33.80 -8.08
C GLU A 236 -33.70 -32.27 -8.14
N PHE A 237 -32.60 -31.52 -8.08
CA PHE A 237 -32.62 -30.09 -8.39
C PHE A 237 -32.53 -29.95 -9.91
N THR A 238 -33.68 -29.83 -10.55
CA THR A 238 -33.79 -29.41 -11.95
C THR A 238 -33.43 -27.93 -12.01
N GLU A 239 -32.16 -27.62 -12.31
CA GLU A 239 -31.73 -26.26 -12.61
C GLU A 239 -32.32 -25.81 -13.94
N HIS A 240 -33.28 -24.88 -13.86
CA HIS A 240 -33.81 -24.14 -15.00
C HIS A 240 -32.72 -23.20 -15.54
N PRO A 241 -32.38 -23.23 -16.85
CA PRO A 241 -31.49 -22.25 -17.43
C PRO A 241 -32.24 -20.92 -17.61
N ASP A 242 -32.17 -20.04 -16.61
CA ASP A 242 -32.66 -18.68 -16.76
C ASP A 242 -31.80 -17.92 -17.76
N THR A 243 -32.52 -17.49 -18.79
CA THR A 243 -32.03 -16.74 -19.95
C THR A 243 -31.58 -15.36 -19.48
N PHE A 244 -30.28 -15.09 -19.51
CA PHE A 244 -29.73 -13.76 -19.27
C PHE A 244 -30.07 -12.83 -20.43
N GLY A 245 -31.16 -12.09 -20.31
CA GLY A 245 -31.44 -10.93 -21.14
C GLY A 245 -30.48 -9.76 -20.81
N PRO A 246 -30.15 -8.89 -21.78
CA PRO A 246 -29.27 -7.75 -21.58
C PRO A 246 -29.92 -6.72 -20.64
N ARG A 247 -29.35 -6.56 -19.44
CA ARG A 247 -29.76 -5.48 -18.53
C ARG A 247 -29.22 -4.15 -19.05
N LYS A 248 -30.13 -3.27 -19.46
CA LYS A 248 -29.84 -1.87 -19.75
C LYS A 248 -29.29 -1.21 -18.48
N ALA A 249 -28.15 -0.53 -18.59
CA ALA A 249 -27.60 0.28 -17.52
C ALA A 249 -28.54 1.46 -17.25
N VAL A 250 -29.16 1.48 -16.06
CA VAL A 250 -29.90 2.65 -15.59
C VAL A 250 -28.88 3.62 -15.01
N SER A 251 -28.78 4.80 -15.63
CA SER A 251 -27.93 5.91 -15.18
C SER A 251 -28.49 6.48 -13.88
N TYR A 252 -27.76 6.33 -12.77
CA TYR A 252 -28.11 6.84 -11.45
C TYR A 252 -27.63 8.29 -11.23
N SER A 253 -27.86 9.20 -12.17
CA SER A 253 -27.39 10.59 -12.00
C SER A 253 -28.32 11.51 -11.18
N ASN A 254 -29.56 11.11 -10.86
CA ASN A 254 -30.57 12.07 -10.39
C ASN A 254 -31.26 11.75 -9.05
N ALA A 255 -30.79 10.77 -8.27
CA ALA A 255 -31.40 10.45 -6.98
C ALA A 255 -30.46 10.80 -5.82
N ARG A 256 -30.22 12.11 -5.63
CA ARG A 256 -29.63 12.62 -4.38
C ARG A 256 -30.82 12.98 -3.48
N PRO A 257 -31.11 12.20 -2.42
CA PRO A 257 -32.15 12.59 -1.47
C PRO A 257 -31.76 13.92 -0.82
N ASP A 258 -32.67 14.89 -0.86
CA ASP A 258 -32.49 16.18 -0.20
C ASP A 258 -32.49 15.96 1.31
N LEU A 259 -31.34 16.14 1.95
CA LEU A 259 -31.16 15.91 3.39
C LEU A 259 -32.00 16.86 4.26
N ARG A 260 -32.68 17.84 3.67
CA ARG A 260 -33.59 18.75 4.38
C ARG A 260 -34.91 18.09 4.80
N GLU A 261 -35.39 17.07 4.09
CA GLU A 261 -36.65 16.39 4.47
C GLU A 261 -36.52 15.46 5.70
N ILE A 262 -35.30 15.07 6.09
CA ILE A 262 -35.09 14.10 7.17
C ILE A 262 -35.10 14.76 8.56
N LEU A 263 -34.90 16.08 8.66
CA LEU A 263 -34.81 16.78 9.95
C LEU A 263 -36.14 17.33 10.49
N ASP A 264 -37.20 17.38 9.67
CA ASP A 264 -38.50 17.97 10.09
C ASP A 264 -39.49 16.96 10.70
N THR A 265 -39.15 15.68 10.83
CA THR A 265 -40.08 14.64 11.33
C THR A 265 -39.86 14.19 12.78
N GLN A 266 -39.00 14.88 13.55
CA GLN A 266 -38.58 14.43 14.90
C GLN A 266 -39.11 15.26 16.10
N PHE A 267 -40.02 16.22 15.92
CA PHE A 267 -40.48 17.07 17.04
C PHE A 267 -42.00 17.21 17.22
N ASP A 268 -42.78 16.21 16.84
CA ASP A 268 -44.18 16.09 17.31
C ASP A 268 -44.39 14.74 18.01
N ASN A 269 -44.13 14.72 19.33
CA ASN A 269 -44.76 13.84 20.33
C ASN A 269 -44.36 14.25 21.75
#